data_AF-A0A1A6FIJ3-F1
#
_entry.id   AF-A0A1A6FIJ3-F1
#
_cell.length_a   1.000
_cell.length_b   1.000
_cell.length_c   1.000
_cell.angle_alpha   90.00
_cell.angle_beta   90.00
_cell.angle_gamma   90.00
#
_symmetry.space_group_name_H-M   'P 1'
#
loop_
_entity.id
_entity.type
_entity.pdbx_description
1 polymer ?
#
loop_
_entity_poly.entity_id
_entity_poly.type
_entity_poly.pdbx_seq_one_letter_code
_entity_poly.pdbx_strand_id
1 'polypeptide(L)'
;MPAHAHIGAGATHGFAFGFEHPFGGLDHLAAIIAVGWLGARMRGTWRLAAPLAFVTSMTLGATLGELDVPPNLLQALTFNSAILLGVMLTTRLGANALISLFLVGAFGVMHGLAHGAEAPQGAEGVAFLCGLVAATTLGHALGFLAALAAGRFGRSPLMSRMVR
;
A
#
# COMPACT_ATOMS: atom_id res chain seq x y z
N MET A 1 -11.23 -7.71 -17.31
CA MET A 1 -11.93 -6.60 -18.01
C MET A 1 -11.36 -5.32 -17.45
N PRO A 2 -10.72 -4.43 -18.22
CA PRO A 2 -10.31 -3.15 -17.68
C PRO A 2 -11.57 -2.31 -17.39
N ALA A 3 -11.60 -1.67 -16.23
CA ALA A 3 -12.70 -0.80 -15.84
C ALA A 3 -12.61 0.51 -16.62
N HIS A 4 -13.64 0.80 -17.43
CA HIS A 4 -13.82 2.11 -18.06
C HIS A 4 -14.17 3.15 -16.98
N ALA A 5 -13.17 3.92 -16.52
CA ALA A 5 -13.39 5.15 -15.77
C ALA A 5 -12.46 6.23 -16.34
N HIS A 6 -13.07 7.23 -16.99
CA HIS A 6 -12.47 8.38 -17.67
C HIS A 6 -11.53 8.07 -18.85
N ILE A 7 -12.02 8.32 -20.08
CA ILE A 7 -11.14 8.79 -21.17
C ILE A 7 -10.74 10.23 -20.80
N GLY A 8 -9.81 10.36 -19.86
CA GLY A 8 -9.23 11.63 -19.46
C GLY A 8 -8.31 12.14 -20.57
N ALA A 9 -8.45 13.42 -20.91
CA ALA A 9 -7.49 14.16 -21.73
C ALA A 9 -6.18 14.40 -20.95
N GLY A 10 -5.52 13.33 -20.52
CA GLY A 10 -4.28 13.33 -19.74
C GLY A 10 -3.29 12.30 -20.30
N ALA A 11 -2.02 12.47 -19.97
CA ALA A 11 -0.97 11.53 -20.36
C ALA A 11 -1.32 10.12 -19.84
N THR A 12 -1.39 9.13 -20.73
CA THR A 12 -1.67 7.73 -20.37
C THR A 12 -0.41 6.97 -19.93
N HIS A 13 0.64 7.71 -19.60
CA HIS A 13 1.98 7.24 -19.25
C HIS A 13 2.70 8.33 -18.43
N GLY A 14 3.81 7.94 -17.80
CA GLY A 14 4.65 8.84 -17.03
C GLY A 14 4.17 9.07 -15.59
N PHE A 15 4.74 10.09 -14.95
CA PHE A 15 4.61 10.31 -13.50
C PHE A 15 3.17 10.52 -13.03
N ALA A 16 2.39 11.37 -13.71
CA ALA A 16 1.02 11.66 -13.31
C ALA A 16 0.15 10.39 -13.35
N PHE A 17 0.28 9.59 -14.40
CA PHE A 17 -0.43 8.32 -14.52
C PHE A 17 -0.05 7.36 -13.39
N GLY A 18 1.24 7.24 -13.07
CA GLY A 18 1.70 6.41 -11.95
C GLY A 18 1.25 6.91 -10.58
N PHE A 19 1.16 8.23 -10.40
CA PHE A 19 0.66 8.83 -9.16
C PHE A 19 -0.83 8.58 -8.97
N GLU A 20 -1.62 8.69 -10.04
CA GLU A 20 -3.07 8.45 -9.99
C GLU A 20 -3.42 6.96 -9.84
N HIS A 21 -2.54 6.07 -10.31
CA HIS A 21 -2.78 4.65 -10.44
C HIS A 21 -3.35 3.97 -9.17
N PRO A 22 -2.75 4.11 -7.96
CA PRO A 22 -3.25 3.43 -6.77
C PRO A 22 -4.63 3.91 -6.30
N PHE A 23 -5.06 5.09 -6.74
CA PHE A 23 -6.37 5.66 -6.38
C PHE A 23 -7.50 5.11 -7.26
N GLY A 24 -7.19 4.46 -8.38
CA GLY A 24 -8.17 3.83 -9.26
C GLY A 24 -8.71 2.50 -8.74
N GLY A 25 -7.98 1.82 -7.84
CA GLY A 25 -8.34 0.52 -7.28
C GLY A 25 -8.59 0.57 -5.76
N LEU A 26 -9.74 0.05 -5.31
CA LEU A 26 -10.05 -0.02 -3.87
C LEU A 26 -9.13 -0.98 -3.12
N ASP A 27 -8.63 -2.02 -3.77
CA ASP A 27 -7.67 -2.97 -3.23
C ASP A 27 -6.32 -2.30 -2.91
N HIS A 28 -5.79 -1.52 -3.85
CA HIS A 28 -4.56 -0.75 -3.68
C HIS A 28 -4.70 0.32 -2.60
N LEU A 29 -5.76 1.12 -2.68
CA LEU A 29 -6.03 2.17 -1.69
C LEU A 29 -6.16 1.59 -0.27
N ALA A 30 -6.90 0.48 -0.13
CA ALA A 30 -7.05 -0.21 1.15
C ALA A 30 -5.71 -0.75 1.67
N ALA A 31 -4.90 -1.39 0.82
CA ALA A 31 -3.59 -1.90 1.20
C ALA A 31 -2.65 -0.78 1.66
N ILE A 32 -2.57 0.31 0.90
CA ILE A 32 -1.68 1.45 1.18
C ILE A 32 -2.07 2.12 2.50
N ILE A 33 -3.35 2.38 2.73
CA ILE A 33 -3.82 2.96 4.00
C ILE A 33 -3.56 1.98 5.16
N ALA A 34 -3.83 0.68 4.96
CA ALA A 34 -3.69 -0.34 5.98
C ALA A 34 -2.24 -0.49 6.45
N VAL A 35 -1.26 -0.46 5.54
CA VAL A 35 0.17 -0.52 5.89
C VAL A 35 0.59 0.68 6.75
N GLY A 36 0.14 1.88 6.38
CA GLY A 36 0.36 3.09 7.17
C GLY A 36 -0.23 2.97 8.58
N TRP A 37 -1.48 2.51 8.66
CA TRP A 37 -2.17 2.28 9.93
C TRP A 37 -1.45 1.25 10.80
N LEU A 38 -1.01 0.13 10.19
CA LEU A 38 -0.30 -0.94 10.87
C LEU A 38 1.03 -0.43 11.47
N GLY A 39 1.77 0.37 10.70
CA GLY A 39 2.98 1.06 11.19
C GLY A 39 2.69 1.93 12.42
N ALA A 40 1.59 2.70 12.41
CA ALA A 40 1.23 3.54 13.56
C ALA A 40 0.92 2.76 14.84
N ARG A 41 0.52 1.47 14.75
CA ARG A 41 0.29 0.58 15.90
C ARG A 41 1.57 0.00 16.49
N MET A 42 2.66 -0.02 15.74
CA MET A 42 3.96 -0.48 16.21
C MET A 42 4.57 0.52 17.22
N ARG A 43 5.61 0.11 17.95
CA ARG A 43 6.23 0.93 19.02
C ARG A 43 7.63 1.40 18.62
N GLY A 44 8.03 2.60 19.07
CA GLY A 44 9.37 3.13 18.86
C GLY A 44 9.71 3.34 17.39
N THR A 45 10.95 3.00 17.01
CA THR A 45 11.46 3.12 15.63
C THR A 45 10.74 2.22 14.63
N TRP A 46 10.14 1.12 15.10
CA TRP A 46 9.38 0.19 14.26
C TRP A 46 8.13 0.81 13.61
N ARG A 47 7.69 1.98 14.08
CA ARG A 47 6.53 2.70 13.52
C ARG A 47 6.65 2.99 12.03
N LEU A 48 7.87 3.27 11.57
CA LEU A 48 8.16 3.53 10.16
C LEU A 48 8.59 2.28 9.39
N ALA A 49 8.85 1.17 10.09
CA ALA A 49 9.41 -0.02 9.46
C ALA A 49 8.44 -0.65 8.45
N ALA A 50 7.13 -0.71 8.74
CA ALA A 50 6.16 -1.28 7.81
C ALA A 50 5.99 -0.45 6.52
N PRO A 51 5.74 0.88 6.58
CA PRO A 51 5.72 1.72 5.37
C PRO A 51 7.01 1.65 4.55
N LEU A 52 8.17 1.69 5.23
CA LEU A 52 9.47 1.61 4.55
C LEU A 52 9.66 0.25 3.89
N ALA A 53 9.37 -0.85 4.60
CA ALA A 53 9.48 -2.20 4.05
C ALA A 53 8.61 -2.38 2.81
N PHE A 54 7.35 -1.91 2.84
CA PHE A 54 6.46 -1.98 1.69
C PHE A 54 7.05 -1.24 0.49
N VAL A 55 7.42 0.03 0.67
CA VAL A 55 7.94 0.87 -0.43
C VAL A 55 9.24 0.30 -0.99
N THR A 56 10.17 -0.12 -0.14
CA THR A 56 11.44 -0.71 -0.61
C THR A 56 11.21 -2.02 -1.36
N SER A 57 10.36 -2.90 -0.82
CA SER A 57 10.05 -4.19 -1.45
C SER A 57 9.26 -4.01 -2.75
N MET A 58 8.37 -3.03 -2.81
CA MET A 58 7.62 -2.67 -4.02
C MET A 58 8.55 -2.16 -5.11
N THR A 59 9.47 -1.25 -4.80
CA THR A 59 10.46 -0.77 -5.77
C THR A 59 11.34 -1.92 -6.27
N LEU A 60 11.77 -2.82 -5.39
CA LEU A 60 12.54 -4.01 -5.80
C LEU A 60 11.71 -4.94 -6.68
N GLY A 61 10.45 -5.23 -6.31
CA GLY A 61 9.54 -6.04 -7.10
C GLY A 61 9.29 -5.44 -8.49
N ALA A 62 9.19 -4.11 -8.60
CA ALA A 62 8.99 -3.41 -9.87
C ALA A 62 10.16 -3.61 -10.83
N THR A 63 11.40 -3.66 -10.33
CA THR A 63 12.57 -3.99 -11.17
C THR A 63 12.58 -5.43 -11.68
N LEU A 64 11.78 -6.30 -11.07
CA LEU A 64 11.61 -7.71 -11.48
C LEU A 64 10.33 -7.93 -12.29
N GLY A 65 9.57 -6.86 -12.60
CA GLY A 65 8.28 -6.96 -13.29
C GLY A 65 8.36 -7.45 -14.74
N GLU A 66 9.57 -7.55 -15.32
CA GLU A 66 9.80 -8.18 -16.62
C GLU A 66 9.68 -9.72 -16.57
N LEU A 67 9.55 -10.30 -15.37
CA LEU A 67 9.23 -11.71 -15.22
C LEU A 67 7.84 -11.99 -15.79
N ASP A 68 7.74 -13.05 -16.60
CA ASP A 68 6.51 -13.46 -17.31
C ASP A 68 5.50 -14.13 -16.34
N VAL A 69 5.16 -13.42 -15.27
CA VAL A 69 4.20 -13.87 -14.25
C VAL A 69 2.79 -13.62 -14.79
N PRO A 70 1.89 -14.62 -14.74
CA PRO A 70 0.54 -14.47 -15.25
C PRO A 70 -0.20 -13.26 -14.63
N PRO A 71 -0.77 -12.35 -15.43
CA PRO A 71 -1.44 -11.14 -14.92
C PRO A 71 -2.60 -11.43 -13.95
N ASN A 72 -3.33 -12.53 -14.19
CA ASN A 72 -4.41 -12.99 -13.30
C ASN A 72 -3.88 -13.40 -11.91
N LEU A 73 -2.67 -13.98 -11.84
CA LEU A 73 -2.04 -14.33 -10.57
C LEU A 73 -1.61 -13.07 -9.82
N LEU A 74 -0.98 -12.11 -10.50
CA LEU A 74 -0.58 -10.83 -9.90
C LEU A 74 -1.80 -10.09 -9.34
N GLN A 75 -2.88 -9.99 -10.12
CA GLN A 75 -4.14 -9.39 -9.68
C GLN A 75 -4.71 -10.10 -8.44
N ALA A 76 -4.72 -11.44 -8.43
CA ALA A 76 -5.21 -12.21 -7.29
C ALA A 76 -4.35 -11.98 -6.04
N LEU A 77 -3.02 -11.94 -6.17
CA LEU A 77 -2.11 -11.70 -5.06
C LEU A 77 -2.29 -10.30 -4.47
N THR A 78 -2.39 -9.28 -5.32
CA THR A 78 -2.65 -7.90 -4.91
C THR A 78 -3.97 -7.80 -4.15
N PHE A 79 -5.06 -8.36 -4.66
CA PHE A 79 -6.35 -8.38 -3.98
C PHE A 79 -6.29 -9.11 -2.62
N ASN A 80 -5.68 -10.29 -2.56
CA ASN A 80 -5.55 -11.06 -1.33
C ASN A 80 -4.70 -10.34 -0.26
N SER A 81 -3.70 -9.56 -0.68
CA SER A 81 -2.88 -8.78 0.25
C SER A 81 -3.72 -7.74 1.03
N ALA A 82 -4.67 -7.08 0.38
CA ALA A 82 -5.56 -6.12 1.04
C ALA A 82 -6.44 -6.79 2.10
N ILE A 83 -6.96 -7.99 1.79
CA ILE A 83 -7.72 -8.81 2.75
C ILE A 83 -6.85 -9.18 3.94
N LEU A 84 -5.64 -9.70 3.71
CA LEU A 84 -4.74 -10.12 4.77
C LEU A 84 -4.28 -8.96 5.64
N LEU A 85 -4.02 -7.79 5.07
CA LEU A 85 -3.76 -6.56 5.82
C LEU A 85 -4.95 -6.18 6.72
N GLY A 86 -6.19 -6.29 6.21
CA GLY A 86 -7.40 -6.12 7.01
C GLY A 86 -7.49 -7.09 8.20
N VAL A 87 -7.16 -8.36 7.98
CA VAL A 87 -7.07 -9.38 9.04
C VAL A 87 -5.99 -9.02 10.05
N MET A 88 -4.81 -8.59 9.61
CA MET A 88 -3.73 -8.16 10.51
C MET A 88 -4.14 -6.95 11.36
N LEU A 89 -4.94 -6.03 10.82
CA LEU A 89 -5.46 -4.88 11.55
C LEU A 89 -6.59 -5.22 12.54
N THR A 90 -7.27 -6.35 12.40
CA THR A 90 -8.40 -6.72 13.27
C THR A 90 -8.08 -7.86 14.24
N THR A 91 -6.97 -8.56 14.03
CA THR A 91 -6.55 -9.71 14.84
C THR A 91 -5.22 -9.46 15.56
N ARG A 92 -4.81 -10.43 16.40
CA ARG A 92 -3.48 -10.40 17.06
C ARG A 92 -2.32 -10.68 16.11
N LEU A 93 -2.58 -11.11 14.86
CA LEU A 93 -1.53 -11.39 13.88
C LEU A 93 -0.68 -10.14 13.62
N GLY A 94 -1.31 -8.96 13.50
CA GLY A 94 -0.61 -7.68 13.30
C GLY A 94 0.08 -7.12 14.56
N ALA A 95 -0.01 -7.79 15.72
CA ALA A 95 0.69 -7.36 16.93
C ALA A 95 2.16 -7.80 16.94
N ASN A 96 2.50 -8.87 16.23
CA ASN A 96 3.88 -9.32 16.08
C ASN A 96 4.56 -8.51 14.97
N ALA A 97 5.58 -7.74 15.34
CA ALA A 97 6.28 -6.86 14.41
C ALA A 97 7.01 -7.63 13.30
N LEU A 98 7.63 -8.77 13.61
CA LEU A 98 8.38 -9.55 12.62
C LEU A 98 7.45 -10.17 11.58
N ILE A 99 6.34 -10.76 12.03
CA ILE A 99 5.31 -11.31 11.12
C ILE A 99 4.76 -10.19 10.23
N SER A 100 4.47 -9.03 10.85
CA SER A 100 3.93 -7.89 10.12
C SER A 100 4.88 -7.40 9.04
N LEU A 101 6.18 -7.26 9.34
CA LEU A 101 7.16 -6.79 8.38
C LEU A 101 7.41 -7.80 7.27
N PHE A 102 7.45 -9.10 7.59
CA PHE A 102 7.59 -10.15 6.60
C PHE A 102 6.43 -10.10 5.60
N LEU A 103 5.19 -10.08 6.09
CA LEU A 103 4.00 -10.05 5.23
C LEU A 103 3.90 -8.75 4.43
N VAL A 104 4.12 -7.60 5.06
CA VAL A 104 4.11 -6.29 4.38
C VAL A 104 5.19 -6.22 3.30
N GLY A 105 6.40 -6.73 3.56
CA GLY A 105 7.45 -6.82 2.56
C GLY A 105 7.07 -7.74 1.40
N ALA A 106 6.52 -8.93 1.68
CA ALA A 106 6.05 -9.85 0.65
C ALA A 106 4.94 -9.23 -0.22
N PHE A 107 3.97 -8.54 0.39
CA PHE A 107 2.94 -7.81 -0.34
C PHE A 107 3.51 -6.67 -1.17
N GLY A 108 4.52 -5.97 -0.65
CA GLY A 108 5.27 -4.97 -1.40
C GLY A 108 5.87 -5.57 -2.67
N VAL A 109 6.60 -6.69 -2.58
CA VAL A 109 7.16 -7.37 -3.76
C VAL A 109 6.08 -7.74 -4.77
N MET A 110 4.94 -8.28 -4.33
CA MET A 110 3.83 -8.66 -5.21
C MET A 110 3.23 -7.47 -5.96
N HIS A 111 2.99 -6.35 -5.26
CA HIS A 111 2.56 -5.10 -5.91
C HIS A 111 3.63 -4.59 -6.88
N GLY A 112 4.89 -4.65 -6.48
CA GLY A 112 6.02 -4.29 -7.32
C GLY A 112 6.02 -5.07 -8.63
N LEU A 113 5.93 -6.40 -8.57
CA LEU A 113 5.86 -7.25 -9.76
C LEU A 113 4.68 -6.90 -10.66
N ALA A 114 3.49 -6.66 -10.08
CA ALA A 114 2.30 -6.25 -10.83
C ALA A 114 2.52 -4.93 -11.57
N HIS A 115 2.95 -3.88 -10.86
CA HIS A 115 3.14 -2.57 -11.46
C HIS A 115 4.35 -2.49 -12.39
N GLY A 116 5.40 -3.27 -12.12
CA GLY A 116 6.55 -3.40 -13.01
C GLY A 116 6.18 -4.05 -14.35
N ALA A 117 5.31 -5.05 -14.34
CA ALA A 117 4.80 -5.70 -15.55
C ALA A 117 3.88 -4.76 -16.37
N GLU A 118 3.20 -3.82 -15.70
CA GLU A 118 2.34 -2.82 -16.35
C GLU A 118 3.11 -1.57 -16.85
N ALA A 119 4.29 -1.30 -16.28
CA ALA A 119 5.04 -0.09 -16.57
C ALA A 119 5.51 -0.07 -18.04
N PRO A 120 5.37 1.06 -18.76
CA PRO A 120 5.97 1.22 -20.09
C PRO A 120 7.49 0.99 -20.05
N GLN A 121 8.08 0.52 -21.15
CA GLN A 121 9.54 0.40 -21.22
C GLN A 121 10.21 1.78 -21.30
N GLY A 122 11.41 1.89 -20.73
CA GLY A 122 12.24 3.10 -20.82
C GLY A 122 11.85 4.21 -19.83
N ALA A 123 12.13 5.46 -20.20
CA ALA A 123 12.03 6.61 -19.29
C ALA A 123 10.60 6.85 -18.75
N GLU A 124 9.58 6.56 -19.57
CA GLU A 124 8.17 6.70 -19.16
C GLU A 124 7.77 5.70 -18.07
N GLY A 125 8.34 4.48 -18.09
CA GLY A 125 8.17 3.49 -17.02
C GLY A 125 8.79 3.92 -15.71
N VAL A 126 10.00 4.48 -15.78
CA VAL A 126 10.69 5.03 -14.59
C VAL A 126 9.86 6.18 -14.00
N ALA A 127 9.36 7.08 -14.84
CA ALA A 127 8.50 8.17 -14.40
C ALA A 127 7.20 7.66 -13.75
N PHE A 128 6.55 6.66 -14.36
CA PHE A 128 5.38 5.97 -13.80
C PHE A 128 5.68 5.39 -12.41
N LEU A 129 6.76 4.62 -12.26
CA LEU A 129 7.13 4.02 -10.97
C LEU A 129 7.48 5.08 -9.91
N CYS A 130 8.10 6.19 -10.30
CA CYS A 130 8.32 7.32 -9.37
C CYS A 130 7.01 7.93 -8.87
N GLY A 131 6.03 8.13 -9.76
CA GLY A 131 4.69 8.58 -9.40
C GLY A 131 4.00 7.62 -8.44
N LEU A 132 4.09 6.33 -8.74
CA LEU A 132 3.53 5.25 -7.94
C LEU A 132 4.13 5.21 -6.53
N VAL A 133 5.46 5.30 -6.42
CA VAL A 133 6.16 5.36 -5.13
C VAL A 133 5.74 6.60 -4.33
N ALA A 134 5.58 7.75 -4.98
CA ALA A 134 5.13 8.98 -4.33
C ALA A 134 3.70 8.85 -3.79
N ALA A 135 2.77 8.32 -4.60
CA ALA A 135 1.38 8.08 -4.19
C ALA A 135 1.27 7.08 -3.04
N THR A 136 1.99 5.96 -3.12
CA THR A 136 2.05 4.94 -2.06
C THR A 136 2.60 5.50 -0.76
N THR A 137 3.70 6.26 -0.84
CA THR A 137 4.30 6.90 0.35
C THR A 137 3.33 7.89 1.00
N LEU A 138 2.64 8.70 0.19
CA LEU A 138 1.61 9.62 0.67
C LEU A 138 0.45 8.87 1.34
N GLY A 139 -0.07 7.82 0.72
CA GLY A 139 -1.16 7.03 1.28
C GLY A 139 -0.77 6.33 2.58
N HIS A 140 0.46 5.81 2.70
CA HIS A 140 0.98 5.29 3.97
C HIS A 140 1.02 6.38 5.04
N ALA A 141 1.49 7.59 4.70
CA ALA A 141 1.50 8.71 5.64
C ALA A 141 0.07 9.07 6.09
N LEU A 142 -0.90 9.11 5.18
CA LEU A 142 -2.30 9.36 5.50
C LEU A 142 -2.89 8.26 6.40
N GLY A 143 -2.66 6.98 6.09
CA GLY A 143 -3.10 5.87 6.94
C GLY A 143 -2.47 5.90 8.33
N PHE A 144 -1.19 6.27 8.41
CA PHE A 144 -0.48 6.46 9.66
C PHE A 144 -1.09 7.59 10.50
N LEU A 145 -1.35 8.75 9.89
CA LEU A 145 -1.98 9.90 10.55
C LEU A 145 -3.41 9.58 11.02
N ALA A 146 -4.19 8.87 10.19
CA ALA A 146 -5.55 8.44 10.54
C ALA A 146 -5.57 7.55 11.78
N ALA A 147 -4.62 6.61 11.89
CA ALA A 147 -4.48 5.75 13.06
C ALA A 147 -4.16 6.54 14.34
N LEU A 148 -3.29 7.56 14.23
CA LEU A 148 -2.98 8.43 15.37
C LEU A 148 -4.17 9.29 15.80
N ALA A 149 -4.94 9.81 14.84
CA ALA A 149 -6.16 10.54 15.12
C ALA A 149 -7.17 9.65 15.86
N ALA A 150 -7.45 8.44 15.34
CA ALA A 150 -8.35 7.48 15.96
C ALA A 150 -7.92 7.10 17.39
N GLY A 151 -6.63 6.88 17.62
CA GLY A 151 -6.08 6.57 18.95
C GLY A 151 -6.19 7.70 19.97
N ARG A 152 -6.30 8.97 19.53
CA ARG A 152 -6.55 10.13 20.39
C ARG A 152 -8.01 10.22 20.82
N PHE A 153 -8.95 9.95 19.91
CA PHE A 153 -10.38 9.96 20.23
C PHE A 153 -10.76 8.87 21.26
N GLY A 154 -10.23 7.65 21.12
CA GLY A 154 -10.48 6.56 22.07
C GLY A 154 -9.88 6.77 23.48
N ARG A 155 -8.97 7.74 23.64
CA ARG A 155 -8.34 8.10 24.92
C ARG A 155 -8.96 9.34 25.58
N SER A 156 -10.00 9.93 24.99
CA SER A 156 -10.70 11.08 25.57
C SER A 156 -11.25 10.74 26.97
N PRO A 157 -10.97 11.55 28.00
CA PRO A 157 -11.50 11.33 29.35
C PRO A 157 -13.03 11.41 29.43
N LEU A 158 -13.70 11.92 28.38
CA LEU A 158 -15.16 11.92 28.27
C LEU A 158 -15.71 10.52 27.92
N MET A 159 -15.02 9.74 27.09
CA MET A 159 -15.45 8.38 26.72
C MET A 159 -15.09 7.34 27.80
N SER A 160 -14.03 7.55 28.58
CA SER A 160 -13.68 6.66 29.70
C SER A 160 -14.69 6.73 30.86
N ARG A 161 -15.53 7.77 30.89
CA ARG A 161 -16.63 7.96 31.86
C ARG A 161 -17.96 7.34 31.41
N MET A 162 -18.14 7.05 30.12
CA MET A 162 -19.37 6.42 29.59
C MET A 162 -19.36 4.89 29.66
N VAL A 163 -18.21 4.28 29.99
CA VAL A 163 -18.00 2.82 30.05
C VAL A 163 -17.79 2.34 31.50
N ARG A 164 -18.06 3.20 32.49
CA ARG A 164 -18.18 2.82 33.92
C ARG A 164 -19.61 3.02 34.36
#